data_AF-A0A2N2SCX9-F1
#
_entry.id   AF-A0A2N2SCX9-F1
#
_cell.length_a   1.000
_cell.length_b   1.000
_cell.length_c   1.000
_cell.angle_alpha   90.00
_cell.angle_beta   90.00
_cell.angle_gamma   90.00
#
_symmetry.space_group_name_H-M   'P 1'
#
loop_
_entity.id
_entity.type
_entity.pdbx_description
1 polymer ?
#
loop_
_entity_poly.entity_id
_entity_poly.type
_entity_poly.pdbx_seq_one_letter_code
_entity_poly.pdbx_strand_id
1 'polypeptide(L)' 'QDIWLTGRPLDRFSFPSGHTLHAVAFSLVMLAYYPQLFWLIMPFTVLVALSRVVLGLHYPSDVLAGAAIGALIALVSLAV' A
#
# COMPACT_ATOMS: atom_id res chain seq x y z
N GLN A 1 13.69 4.43 -9.61
CA GLN A 1 13.60 3.72 -10.90
C GLN A 1 12.30 4.19 -11.52
N ASP A 2 12.34 4.70 -12.76
CA ASP A 2 11.18 5.32 -13.40
C ASP A 2 10.40 4.28 -14.21
N ILE A 3 9.06 4.29 -14.11
CA ILE A 3 8.20 3.43 -14.93
C ILE A 3 7.56 4.28 -16.01
N TRP A 4 7.99 4.08 -17.26
CA TRP A 4 7.69 4.95 -18.41
C TRP A 4 6.45 4.52 -19.22
N LEU A 5 5.41 3.96 -18.59
CA LEU A 5 4.31 3.36 -19.34
C LEU A 5 3.15 4.31 -19.66
N THR A 6 2.88 5.36 -18.86
CA THR A 6 1.79 6.32 -19.10
C THR A 6 2.08 7.71 -18.52
N GLY A 7 2.58 8.64 -19.34
CA GLY A 7 2.70 10.06 -19.00
C GLY A 7 3.91 10.45 -18.14
N ARG A 8 4.11 11.76 -17.94
CA ARG A 8 5.20 12.28 -17.09
C ARG A 8 5.00 11.78 -15.65
N PRO A 9 6.01 11.17 -15.00
CA PRO A 9 5.92 10.80 -13.60
C PRO A 9 5.62 12.04 -12.75
N LEU A 10 4.53 12.02 -11.98
CA LEU A 10 4.31 13.04 -10.94
C LEU A 10 5.35 12.90 -9.80
N ASP A 11 5.81 11.67 -9.56
CA ASP A 11 6.84 11.34 -8.58
C ASP A 11 8.13 10.87 -9.26
N ARG A 12 9.27 11.36 -8.76
CA ARG A 12 10.60 11.06 -9.28
C ARG A 12 11.13 9.67 -8.88
N PHE A 13 10.40 8.96 -8.00
CA PHE A 13 10.80 7.67 -7.44
C PHE A 13 9.59 6.73 -7.34
N SER A 14 9.67 5.54 -7.95
CA SER A 14 8.64 4.50 -7.81
C SER A 14 8.77 3.68 -6.51
N PHE A 15 9.94 3.69 -5.87
CA PHE A 15 10.24 2.82 -4.74
C PHE A 15 10.38 3.62 -3.43
N PRO A 16 9.78 3.14 -2.32
CA PRO A 16 8.74 2.11 -2.23
C PRO A 16 7.35 2.65 -2.63
N SER A 17 6.36 1.77 -2.84
CA SER A 17 4.99 2.20 -3.16
C SER A 17 4.33 2.90 -1.97
N GLY A 18 4.24 4.23 -2.03
CA GLY A 18 3.57 5.03 -0.99
C GLY A 18 2.07 4.73 -0.87
N HIS A 19 1.37 4.49 -1.98
CA HIS A 19 -0.05 4.13 -1.95
C HIS A 19 -0.28 2.79 -1.22
N THR A 20 0.56 1.78 -1.50
CA THR A 20 0.46 0.49 -0.83
C THR A 20 0.79 0.62 0.66
N LEU A 21 1.82 1.39 1.01
CA LEU A 21 2.19 1.67 2.39
C LEU A 21 1.02 2.23 3.19
N HIS A 22 0.40 3.32 2.71
CA HIS A 22 -0.72 3.97 3.41
C HIS A 22 -1.93 3.04 3.51
N ALA A 23 -2.26 2.32 2.44
CA ALA A 23 -3.38 1.38 2.44
C ALA A 23 -3.20 0.25 3.47
N VAL A 24 -2.00 -0.33 3.57
CA VAL A 24 -1.70 -1.39 4.54
C VAL A 24 -1.69 -0.85 5.97
N ALA A 25 -1.03 0.29 6.21
CA ALA A 25 -0.98 0.89 7.54
C ALA A 25 -2.38 1.25 8.06
N PHE A 26 -3.17 1.96 7.25
CA PHE A 26 -4.56 2.29 7.57
C PHE A 26 -5.37 1.04 7.89
N SER A 27 -5.30 0.02 7.03
CA SER A 27 -6.16 -1.16 7.15
C SER A 27 -5.84 -2.00 8.38
N LEU A 28 -4.56 -2.14 8.74
CA LEU A 28 -4.17 -2.88 9.94
C LEU A 28 -4.62 -2.18 11.23
N VAL A 29 -4.42 -0.85 11.31
CA VAL A 29 -4.91 -0.06 12.45
C VAL A 29 -6.44 -0.11 12.52
N MET A 30 -7.12 0.08 11.40
CA MET A 30 -8.58 0.07 11.34
C MET A 30 -9.16 -1.28 11.77
N LEU A 31 -8.57 -2.39 11.33
CA LEU A 31 -9.02 -3.74 11.68
C LEU A 31 -8.67 -4.13 13.11
N ALA A 32 -7.66 -3.52 13.73
CA ALA A 32 -7.38 -3.70 15.15
C ALA A 32 -8.50 -3.14 16.03
N TYR A 33 -9.09 -1.99 15.66
CA TYR A 33 -10.20 -1.38 16.41
C TYR A 33 -11.59 -1.82 15.96
N TYR A 34 -11.76 -2.13 14.67
CA TYR A 34 -13.05 -2.43 14.05
C TYR A 34 -13.00 -3.71 13.20
N PRO A 35 -12.79 -4.89 13.82
CA PRO A 35 -12.61 -6.15 13.10
C PRO A 35 -13.82 -6.55 12.24
N GLN A 36 -15.04 -6.12 12.61
CA GLN A 36 -16.24 -6.32 11.80
C GLN A 36 -16.15 -5.73 10.37
N LEU A 37 -15.25 -4.78 10.14
CA LEU A 37 -15.04 -4.17 8.82
C LEU A 37 -14.10 -4.98 7.91
N PHE A 38 -13.61 -6.14 8.35
CA PHE A 38 -12.67 -6.98 7.60
C PHE A 38 -13.07 -7.19 6.14
N TRP A 39 -14.32 -7.58 5.91
CA TRP A 39 -14.85 -7.88 4.57
C TRP A 39 -14.93 -6.65 3.65
N LEU A 40 -14.87 -5.44 4.21
CA LEU A 40 -14.84 -4.19 3.45
C LEU A 40 -13.38 -3.73 3.22
N ILE A 41 -12.57 -3.76 4.27
CA ILE A 41 -11.23 -3.17 4.28
C ILE A 41 -10.20 -4.05 3.56
N MET A 42 -10.30 -5.37 3.66
CA MET A 42 -9.36 -6.27 2.98
C MET A 42 -9.45 -6.15 1.45
N PRO A 43 -10.64 -6.23 0.82
CA PRO A 43 -10.77 -6.00 -0.62
C PRO A 43 -10.27 -4.62 -1.04
N PHE A 44 -10.56 -3.57 -0.26
CA PHE A 44 -10.03 -2.22 -0.50
C PHE A 44 -8.50 -2.21 -0.59
N THR A 45 -7.82 -2.79 0.40
CA THR A 45 -6.35 -2.85 0.46
C THR A 45 -5.77 -3.58 -0.75
N VAL A 46 -6.35 -4.73 -1.09
CA VAL A 46 -5.93 -5.56 -2.22
C VAL A 46 -6.12 -4.82 -3.53
N LEU A 47 -7.26 -4.16 -3.73
CA LEU A 47 -7.54 -3.37 -4.93
C LEU A 47 -6.57 -2.19 -5.08
N VAL A 48 -6.23 -1.50 -3.99
CA VAL A 48 -5.22 -0.43 -4.03
C VAL A 48 -3.87 -0.99 -4.45
N ALA A 49 -3.40 -2.08 -3.82
CA ALA A 49 -2.12 -2.71 -4.16
C ALA A 49 -2.08 -3.22 -5.61
N LEU A 50 -3.14 -3.90 -6.06
CA LEU A 50 -3.25 -4.41 -7.43
C LEU A 50 -3.29 -3.27 -8.46
N SER A 51 -3.99 -2.17 -8.17
CA SER A 51 -4.06 -1.03 -9.09
C SER A 51 -2.67 -0.48 -9.42
N ARG A 52 -1.71 -0.55 -8.47
CA ARG A 52 -0.36 -0.06 -8.68
C ARG A 52 0.43 -0.91 -9.68
N VAL A 53 0.20 -2.22 -9.69
CA VAL A 53 0.85 -3.15 -10.64
C VAL A 53 0.13 -3.16 -11.99
N VAL A 54 -1.21 -3.27 -11.99
CA VAL A 54 -2.02 -3.40 -13.21
C VAL A 54 -1.95 -2.15 -14.08
N LEU A 55 -1.92 -0.96 -13.47
CA LEU A 55 -1.76 0.30 -14.21
C LEU A 55 -0.30 0.54 -14.65
N GLY A 56 0.63 -0.37 -14.32
CA GLY A 56 2.04 -0.23 -14.63
C GLY A 56 2.67 0.98 -13.94
N LEU A 57 2.25 1.30 -12.71
CA LEU A 57 2.76 2.45 -11.94
C LEU A 57 3.86 2.06 -10.96
N HIS A 58 3.90 0.79 -10.54
CA HIS A 58 4.89 0.25 -9.62
C HIS A 58 5.27 -1.18 -9.99
N TYR A 59 6.52 -1.56 -9.73
CA TYR A 59 6.92 -2.96 -9.78
C TYR A 59 6.31 -3.74 -8.60
N PRO A 60 6.07 -5.06 -8.74
CA PRO A 60 5.62 -5.88 -7.62
C PRO A 60 6.53 -5.77 -6.38
N SER A 61 7.84 -5.59 -6.57
CA SER A 61 8.81 -5.33 -5.49
C SER A 61 8.49 -4.06 -4.70
N ASP A 62 8.09 -2.98 -5.38
CA ASP A 62 7.79 -1.69 -4.76
C ASP A 62 6.53 -1.79 -3.89
N VAL A 63 5.56 -2.58 -4.35
CA VAL A 63 4.32 -2.90 -3.63
C VAL A 63 4.61 -3.75 -2.39
N LEU A 64 5.43 -4.80 -2.51
CA LEU A 64 5.83 -5.63 -1.36
C LEU A 64 6.61 -4.84 -0.31
N ALA A 65 7.55 -4.00 -0.73
CA ALA A 65 8.30 -3.12 0.18
C ALA A 65 7.38 -2.10 0.87
N GLY A 66 6.47 -1.47 0.12
CA GLY A 66 5.47 -0.56 0.67
C GLY A 66 4.57 -1.26 1.71
N ALA A 67 4.09 -2.46 1.42
CA ALA A 67 3.29 -3.26 2.35
C ALA A 67 4.06 -3.62 3.63
N ALA A 68 5.32 -4.04 3.53
CA ALA A 68 6.15 -4.35 4.68
C ALA A 68 6.37 -3.14 5.59
N ILE A 69 6.67 -1.97 5.01
CA ILE A 69 6.86 -0.72 5.77
C ILE A 69 5.53 -0.30 6.41
N GLY A 70 4.42 -0.34 5.68
CA GLY A 70 3.10 0.00 6.22
C GLY A 70 2.68 -0.90 7.38
N ALA A 71 2.97 -2.21 7.27
CA ALA A 71 2.72 -3.16 8.35
C ALA A 71 3.57 -2.89 9.58
N LEU A 72 4.87 -2.60 9.41
CA LEU A 72 5.74 -2.23 10.52
C LEU A 72 5.24 -0.98 11.24
N ILE A 73 4.84 0.06 10.49
CA ILE A 73 4.29 1.29 11.07
C ILE A 73 3.02 1.00 11.88
N ALA A 74 2.09 0.22 11.34
CA ALA A 74 0.87 -0.13 12.06
C ALA A 74 1.15 -0.94 13.33
N LEU A 75 2.06 -1.91 13.27
CA LEU A 75 2.45 -2.71 14.44
C LEU A 75 3.08 -1.85 15.53
N VAL A 76 4.00 -0.94 15.16
CA VAL A 76 4.59 0.00 16.11
C VAL A 76 3.52 0.93 16.69
N SER A 77 2.60 1.42 15.86
CA SER A 77 1.50 2.30 16.30
C SER A 77 0.53 1.61 17.27
N LEU A 78 0.32 0.31 17.14
CA LEU A 78 -0.57 -0.47 18.01
C LEU A 78 0.14 -0.98 19.29
N ALA A 79 1.47 -0.93 19.31
CA ALA A 79 2.29 -1.34 20.44
C ALA A 79 2.53 -0.22 21.47
N VAL A 80 2.18 1.02 21.12
CA VAL A 80 2.24 2.22 21.99
C VAL A 80 0.86 2.52 22.54
#